data_AF-A0AAD1ZV07-F1
#
_entry.id   AF-A0AAD1ZV07-F1
#
_cell.length_a   1.000
_cell.length_b   1.000
_cell.length_c   1.000
_cell.angle_alpha   90.00
_cell.angle_beta   90.00
_cell.angle_gamma   90.00
#
_symmetry.space_group_name_H-M   'P 1'
#
loop_
_entity.id
_entity.type
_entity.pdbx_description
1 polymer ?
#
loop_
_entity_poly.entity_id
_entity_poly.type
_entity_poly.pdbx_seq_one_letter_code
_entity_poly.pdbx_strand_id
1 'polypeptide(L)'
;MDLFRKCMEPDEKCLRDAKMDKSSVHDVVLVGGSTRIPKVQQLLQDFFNGKELCKSINPDEAVAYGAAVQAAILSGEGKERVQDLLLLDVTPLSLDNQLDVLIQAYEGERTRTKDNNLLGKFELSGIPPAPRGVPQINVCFYIDANGILNVSAEDKTTCQKNKITITNDKGRLSKEEIEKMVQDVEKYKAEDNELKKKVEAKKSLENYAYNMRNTIKDEKIASKLPAADKKKIEDAVESAIQWLEGINLQRLMN
;
A
#
# COMPACT_ATOMS: atom_id res chain seq x y z
N MET A 1 -6.58 1.43 -30.06
CA MET A 1 -7.95 1.98 -29.88
C MET A 1 -8.90 0.99 -29.22
N ASP A 2 -8.80 -0.31 -29.50
CA ASP A 2 -9.72 -1.34 -28.98
C ASP A 2 -9.70 -1.48 -27.44
N LEU A 3 -8.52 -1.46 -26.81
CA LEU A 3 -8.39 -1.59 -25.35
C LEU A 3 -9.09 -0.48 -24.56
N PHE A 4 -9.02 0.77 -25.04
CA PHE A 4 -9.65 1.91 -24.34
C PHE A 4 -11.19 1.87 -24.41
N ARG A 5 -11.76 1.28 -25.47
CA ARG A 5 -13.22 1.12 -25.59
C ARG A 5 -13.74 0.03 -24.66
N LYS A 6 -12.98 -1.06 -24.49
CA LYS A 6 -13.28 -2.13 -23.53
C LYS A 6 -13.34 -1.62 -22.09
N CYS A 7 -12.62 -0.54 -21.76
CA CYS A 7 -12.69 0.09 -20.44
C CYS A 7 -14.06 0.72 -20.13
N MET A 8 -14.90 1.01 -21.13
CA MET A 8 -16.22 1.63 -20.92
C MET A 8 -17.33 0.59 -20.68
N GLU A 9 -17.13 -0.67 -21.08
CA GLU A 9 -18.13 -1.73 -20.87
C GLU A 9 -18.45 -1.94 -19.37
N PRO A 10 -17.46 -1.94 -18.44
CA PRO A 10 -17.72 -1.95 -17.01
C PRO A 10 -18.54 -0.75 -16.51
N ASP A 11 -18.30 0.45 -17.03
CA ASP A 11 -19.03 1.66 -16.61
C ASP A 11 -20.51 1.56 -16.98
N GLU A 12 -20.84 1.09 -18.18
CA GLU A 12 -22.23 0.83 -18.57
C GLU A 12 -22.88 -0.25 -17.72
N LYS A 13 -22.15 -1.33 -17.45
CA LYS A 13 -22.67 -2.42 -16.62
C LYS A 13 -22.96 -1.94 -15.20
N CYS A 14 -22.04 -1.16 -14.61
CA CYS A 14 -22.20 -0.59 -13.28
C CYS A 14 -23.45 0.29 -13.19
N LEU A 15 -23.68 1.18 -14.15
CA LEU A 15 -24.89 2.03 -14.18
C LEU A 15 -26.18 1.22 -14.35
N ARG A 16 -26.17 0.19 -15.21
CA ARG A 16 -27.32 -0.72 -15.37
C ARG A 16 -27.63 -1.46 -14.08
N ASP A 17 -26.61 -2.01 -13.42
CA ASP A 17 -26.76 -2.77 -12.17
C ASP A 17 -27.23 -1.86 -11.03
N ALA A 18 -26.76 -0.61 -10.99
CA ALA A 18 -27.21 0.43 -10.07
C ALA A 18 -28.60 0.99 -10.42
N LYS A 19 -29.16 0.67 -11.59
CA LYS A 19 -30.40 1.25 -12.15
C LYS A 19 -30.35 2.78 -12.21
N MET A 20 -29.18 3.34 -12.53
CA MET A 20 -28.94 4.77 -12.59
C MET A 20 -28.73 5.23 -14.03
N ASP A 21 -29.26 6.40 -14.36
CA ASP A 21 -28.92 7.09 -15.59
C ASP A 21 -27.56 7.80 -15.45
N LYS A 22 -26.86 7.99 -16.56
CA LYS A 22 -25.57 8.71 -16.61
C LYS A 22 -25.68 10.13 -16.06
N SER A 23 -26.82 10.79 -16.28
CA SER A 23 -27.09 12.14 -15.79
C SER A 23 -27.17 12.22 -14.27
N SER A 24 -27.48 11.11 -13.59
CA SER A 24 -27.55 11.03 -12.12
C SER A 24 -26.18 10.96 -11.45
N VAL A 25 -25.10 10.76 -12.22
CA VAL A 25 -23.73 10.82 -11.71
C VAL A 25 -23.36 12.29 -11.54
N HIS A 26 -23.01 12.71 -10.33
CA HIS A 26 -22.67 14.11 -10.04
C HIS A 26 -21.22 14.40 -10.42
N ASP A 27 -20.31 13.56 -9.92
CA ASP A 27 -18.86 13.69 -10.10
C ASP A 27 -18.26 12.40 -10.68
N VAL A 28 -17.21 12.55 -11.48
CA VAL A 28 -16.40 11.44 -12.00
C VAL A 28 -14.99 11.60 -11.44
N VAL A 29 -14.61 10.75 -10.50
CA VAL A 29 -13.31 10.79 -9.84
C VAL A 29 -12.34 9.82 -10.52
N LEU A 30 -11.15 10.31 -10.87
CA LEU A 30 -10.11 9.53 -11.51
C LEU A 30 -9.06 9.06 -10.49
N VAL A 31 -8.78 7.75 -10.46
CA VAL A 31 -7.80 7.15 -9.55
C VAL A 31 -6.90 6.19 -10.33
N GLY A 32 -5.60 6.20 -10.02
CA GLY A 32 -4.56 5.42 -10.68
C GLY A 32 -3.88 6.16 -11.84
N GLY A 33 -2.55 6.05 -11.95
CA GLY A 33 -1.74 6.79 -12.92
C GLY A 33 -2.15 6.64 -14.38
N SER A 34 -2.72 5.49 -14.78
CA SER A 34 -3.24 5.26 -16.14
C SER A 34 -4.38 6.20 -16.54
N THR A 35 -5.08 6.79 -15.57
CA THR A 35 -6.15 7.78 -15.83
C THR A 35 -5.62 9.13 -16.31
N ARG A 36 -4.30 9.37 -16.24
CA ARG A 36 -3.64 10.57 -16.79
C ARG A 36 -3.61 10.59 -18.32
N ILE A 37 -3.87 9.46 -18.98
CA ILE A 37 -3.87 9.35 -20.43
C ILE A 37 -5.00 10.23 -21.00
N PRO A 38 -4.71 11.25 -21.83
CA PRO A 38 -5.73 12.17 -22.34
C PRO A 38 -6.87 11.48 -23.07
N LYS A 39 -6.58 10.36 -23.76
CA LYS A 39 -7.61 9.60 -24.48
C LYS A 39 -8.60 8.91 -23.54
N VAL A 40 -8.16 8.43 -22.37
CA VAL A 40 -9.04 7.83 -21.35
C VAL A 40 -9.97 8.89 -20.79
N GLN A 41 -9.42 10.06 -20.46
CA GLN A 41 -10.21 11.20 -19.96
C GLN A 41 -11.24 11.65 -20.98
N GLN A 42 -10.85 11.80 -22.24
CA GLN A 42 -11.78 12.16 -23.31
C GLN A 42 -12.93 11.14 -23.44
N LEU A 43 -12.61 9.84 -23.42
CA LEU A 43 -13.63 8.79 -23.53
C LEU A 43 -14.61 8.81 -22.36
N LEU A 44 -14.13 9.05 -21.13
CA LEU A 44 -14.98 9.20 -19.96
C LEU A 44 -15.85 10.47 -20.03
N GLN A 45 -15.30 11.59 -20.50
CA GLN A 45 -16.07 12.81 -20.73
C GLN A 45 -17.18 12.56 -21.75
N ASP A 46 -16.84 11.98 -22.91
CA ASP A 46 -17.81 11.61 -23.94
C ASP A 46 -18.86 10.64 -23.39
N PHE A 47 -18.44 9.66 -22.58
CA PHE A 47 -19.32 8.67 -21.97
C PHE A 47 -20.33 9.31 -21.02
N PHE A 48 -19.91 10.28 -20.21
CA PHE A 48 -20.74 11.04 -19.27
C PHE A 48 -21.26 12.37 -19.84
N ASN A 49 -21.55 12.40 -21.15
CA ASN A 49 -22.21 13.52 -21.84
C ASN A 49 -21.49 14.87 -21.71
N GLY A 50 -20.16 14.86 -21.78
CA GLY A 50 -19.31 16.05 -21.69
C GLY A 50 -19.05 16.57 -20.28
N LYS A 51 -19.41 15.80 -19.24
CA LYS A 51 -19.20 16.17 -17.84
C LYS A 51 -17.71 16.41 -17.54
N GLU A 52 -17.43 17.44 -16.73
CA GLU A 52 -16.08 17.71 -16.27
C GLU A 52 -15.61 16.64 -15.28
N LEU A 53 -14.40 16.12 -15.48
CA LEU A 53 -13.80 15.11 -14.60
C LEU A 53 -13.21 15.81 -13.37
N CYS A 54 -13.36 15.20 -12.20
CA CYS A 54 -12.83 15.73 -10.96
C CYS A 54 -11.29 15.68 -10.97
N LYS A 55 -10.67 16.86 -10.81
CA LYS A 55 -9.19 17.05 -10.79
C LYS A 55 -8.65 17.47 -9.43
N SER A 56 -9.51 17.63 -8.42
CA SER A 56 -9.09 18.04 -7.07
C SER A 56 -8.43 16.90 -6.28
N ILE A 57 -8.49 15.67 -6.79
CA ILE A 57 -7.99 14.46 -6.13
C ILE A 57 -6.69 14.00 -6.83
N ASN A 58 -5.66 13.70 -6.04
CA ASN A 58 -4.42 13.12 -6.55
C ASN A 58 -4.64 11.64 -6.91
N PRO A 59 -4.56 11.24 -8.19
CA PRO A 59 -4.89 9.88 -8.62
C PRO A 59 -3.92 8.82 -8.08
N ASP A 60 -2.69 9.18 -7.73
CA ASP A 60 -1.67 8.22 -7.27
C ASP A 60 -1.72 7.99 -5.75
N GLU A 61 -2.28 8.94 -5.00
CA GLU A 61 -2.31 8.90 -3.53
C GLU A 61 -3.70 8.64 -2.96
N ALA A 62 -4.77 8.86 -3.72
CA ALA A 62 -6.15 8.77 -3.24
C ALA A 62 -6.47 7.42 -2.56
N VAL A 63 -5.97 6.32 -3.12
CA VAL A 63 -6.15 4.97 -2.55
C VAL A 63 -5.46 4.85 -1.20
N ALA A 64 -4.20 5.31 -1.10
CA ALA A 64 -3.44 5.25 0.14
C ALA A 64 -4.06 6.13 1.23
N TYR A 65 -4.57 7.32 0.87
CA TYR A 65 -5.32 8.17 1.79
C TYR A 65 -6.59 7.49 2.29
N GLY A 66 -7.39 6.89 1.40
CA GLY A 66 -8.59 6.14 1.80
C GLY A 66 -8.27 4.97 2.72
N ALA A 67 -7.20 4.23 2.44
CA ALA A 67 -6.74 3.14 3.30
C ALA A 67 -6.29 3.64 4.68
N ALA A 68 -5.58 4.77 4.75
CA ALA A 68 -5.18 5.37 6.02
C ALA A 68 -6.40 5.84 6.86
N VAL A 69 -7.41 6.42 6.21
CA VAL A 69 -8.68 6.76 6.88
C VAL A 69 -9.37 5.51 7.41
N GLN A 70 -9.42 4.44 6.63
CA GLN A 70 -10.01 3.17 7.08
C GLN A 70 -9.21 2.56 8.25
N ALA A 71 -7.88 2.62 8.21
CA ALA A 71 -7.03 2.18 9.31
C ALA A 71 -7.30 3.00 10.59
N ALA A 72 -7.41 4.32 10.48
CA ALA A 72 -7.77 5.21 11.59
C ALA A 72 -9.13 4.83 12.23
N ILE A 73 -10.14 4.53 11.40
CA ILE A 73 -11.45 4.04 11.87
C ILE A 73 -11.30 2.73 12.65
N LEU A 74 -10.57 1.76 12.11
CA LEU A 74 -10.37 0.44 12.73
C LEU A 74 -9.53 0.51 14.01
N SER A 75 -8.53 1.40 14.06
CA SER A 75 -7.69 1.64 15.23
C SER A 75 -8.40 2.45 16.32
N GLY A 76 -9.54 3.09 16.01
CA GLY A 76 -10.20 4.03 16.91
C GLY A 76 -9.43 5.34 17.11
N GLU A 77 -8.32 5.53 16.40
CA GLU A 77 -7.47 6.71 16.46
C GLU A 77 -7.91 7.71 15.38
N GLY A 78 -8.47 8.85 15.76
CA GLY A 78 -8.92 9.85 14.80
C GLY A 78 -9.76 10.95 15.43
N LYS A 79 -10.03 12.02 14.66
CA LYS A 79 -11.00 13.06 15.05
C LYS A 79 -12.41 12.45 14.99
N GLU A 80 -13.35 12.95 15.82
CA GLU A 80 -14.75 12.50 15.87
C GLU A 80 -15.38 12.35 14.47
N ARG A 81 -15.11 13.29 13.56
CA ARG A 81 -15.61 13.26 12.17
C ARG A 81 -15.22 12.01 11.36
N VAL A 82 -14.12 11.34 11.72
CA VAL A 82 -13.67 10.11 11.05
C VAL A 82 -14.35 8.89 11.66
N GLN A 83 -14.72 8.94 12.94
CA GLN A 83 -15.39 7.85 13.64
C GLN A 83 -16.87 7.71 13.22
N ASP A 84 -17.49 8.79 12.72
CA ASP A 84 -18.86 8.78 12.20
C ASP A 84 -18.99 8.24 10.76
N LEU A 85 -17.88 7.83 10.11
CA LEU A 85 -17.92 7.27 8.76
C LEU A 85 -18.42 5.82 8.77
N LEU A 86 -19.56 5.59 8.13
CA LEU A 86 -20.06 4.24 7.84
C LEU A 86 -19.77 3.87 6.38
N LEU A 87 -18.96 2.84 6.15
CA LEU A 87 -18.68 2.28 4.83
C LEU A 87 -19.53 1.02 4.61
N LEU A 88 -20.32 0.98 3.55
CA LEU A 88 -21.05 -0.21 3.10
C LEU A 88 -20.52 -0.62 1.72
N ASP A 89 -19.99 -1.84 1.61
CA ASP A 89 -19.43 -2.37 0.37
C ASP A 89 -20.24 -3.58 -0.12
N VAL A 90 -20.13 -3.89 -1.41
CA VAL A 90 -20.89 -4.96 -2.09
C VAL A 90 -19.96 -5.98 -2.74
N THR A 91 -20.42 -7.22 -2.83
CA THR A 91 -19.67 -8.25 -3.56
C THR A 91 -19.95 -8.15 -5.08
N PRO A 92 -18.91 -8.16 -5.94
CA PRO A 92 -19.06 -7.81 -7.36
C PRO A 92 -19.59 -8.93 -8.29
N LEU A 93 -19.92 -10.12 -7.78
CA LEU A 93 -20.32 -11.30 -8.58
C LEU A 93 -21.68 -11.85 -8.09
N SER A 94 -22.64 -12.03 -9.02
CA SER A 94 -24.00 -12.52 -8.73
C SER A 94 -24.13 -14.03 -8.94
N LEU A 95 -24.97 -14.70 -8.13
CA LEU A 95 -25.51 -16.06 -8.38
C LEU A 95 -27.05 -16.07 -8.16
N ASP A 96 -27.83 -16.67 -9.06
CA ASP A 96 -29.31 -16.69 -9.02
C ASP A 96 -29.86 -18.08 -8.56
N ASN A 97 -30.98 -18.07 -7.82
CA ASN A 97 -31.86 -19.21 -7.47
C ASN A 97 -31.19 -20.47 -6.87
N GLN A 98 -30.08 -20.27 -6.16
CA GLN A 98 -29.33 -21.34 -5.52
C GLN A 98 -29.93 -21.71 -4.17
N LEU A 99 -30.32 -22.99 -4.03
CA LEU A 99 -30.51 -23.65 -2.73
C LEU A 99 -29.17 -23.81 -1.99
N ASP A 100 -28.09 -23.89 -2.79
CA ASP A 100 -26.72 -24.05 -2.32
C ASP A 100 -25.83 -23.02 -3.02
N VAL A 101 -25.15 -22.18 -2.27
CA VAL A 101 -24.21 -21.19 -2.80
C VAL A 101 -22.81 -21.74 -2.74
N LEU A 102 -22.25 -22.03 -3.92
CA LEU A 102 -20.84 -22.42 -4.07
C LEU A 102 -19.96 -21.17 -4.08
N ILE A 103 -19.15 -21.02 -3.05
CA ILE A 103 -18.18 -19.93 -2.93
C ILE A 103 -16.80 -20.50 -3.26
N GLN A 104 -16.16 -19.92 -4.28
CA GLN A 104 -14.82 -20.29 -4.73
C GLN A 104 -13.88 -19.13 -4.51
N ALA A 105 -12.79 -19.37 -3.79
CA ALA A 105 -11.75 -18.37 -3.54
C ALA A 105 -10.58 -18.61 -4.50
N TYR A 106 -10.14 -17.53 -5.16
CA TYR A 106 -9.00 -17.56 -6.09
C TYR A 106 -7.95 -16.54 -5.66
N GLU A 107 -6.70 -16.82 -5.97
CA GLU A 107 -5.55 -15.92 -5.79
C GLU A 107 -4.84 -15.72 -7.13
N GLY A 108 -4.59 -14.46 -7.50
CA GLY A 108 -3.81 -14.12 -8.68
C GLY A 108 -4.19 -12.77 -9.28
N GLU A 109 -3.28 -12.24 -10.09
CA GLU A 109 -3.39 -10.89 -10.70
C GLU A 109 -4.05 -10.92 -12.09
N ARG A 110 -4.44 -12.10 -12.59
CA ARG A 110 -5.01 -12.22 -13.93
C ARG A 110 -6.48 -11.82 -13.96
N THR A 111 -6.91 -11.26 -15.08
CA THR A 111 -8.26 -10.71 -15.25
C THR A 111 -9.38 -11.75 -15.25
N ARG A 112 -9.07 -13.04 -15.51
CA ARG A 112 -10.08 -14.12 -15.55
C ARG A 112 -9.82 -15.11 -14.44
N THR A 113 -10.87 -15.48 -13.70
CA THR A 113 -10.80 -16.42 -12.56
C THR A 113 -10.20 -17.78 -12.94
N LYS A 114 -10.48 -18.28 -14.16
CA LYS A 114 -9.90 -19.53 -14.68
C LYS A 114 -8.38 -19.50 -14.86
N ASP A 115 -7.80 -18.30 -14.95
CA ASP A 115 -6.36 -18.10 -15.16
C ASP A 115 -5.65 -17.80 -13.81
N ASN A 116 -6.40 -17.75 -12.70
CA ASN A 116 -5.88 -17.55 -11.34
C ASN A 116 -5.84 -18.88 -10.56
N ASN A 117 -5.09 -18.92 -9.46
CA ASN A 117 -4.95 -20.11 -8.62
C ASN A 117 -6.22 -20.32 -7.78
N LEU A 118 -6.84 -21.50 -7.85
CA LEU A 118 -7.98 -21.84 -6.99
C LEU A 118 -7.46 -22.19 -5.59
N LEU A 119 -7.80 -21.37 -4.60
CA LEU A 119 -7.41 -21.59 -3.22
C LEU A 119 -8.31 -22.61 -2.52
N GLY A 120 -9.60 -22.58 -2.82
CA GLY A 120 -10.57 -23.46 -2.17
C GLY A 120 -11.98 -23.19 -2.63
N LYS A 121 -12.88 -24.13 -2.31
CA LYS A 121 -14.32 -23.97 -2.55
C LYS A 121 -15.10 -24.55 -1.38
N PHE A 122 -16.22 -23.91 -1.05
CA PHE A 122 -17.16 -24.44 -0.07
C PHE A 122 -18.59 -24.10 -0.47
N GLU A 123 -19.52 -24.92 -0.01
CA GLU A 123 -20.94 -24.78 -0.32
C GLU A 123 -21.69 -24.35 0.94
N LEU A 124 -22.45 -23.26 0.84
CA LEU A 124 -23.46 -22.88 1.83
C LEU A 124 -24.80 -23.43 1.34
N SER A 125 -25.19 -24.59 1.84
CA SER A 125 -26.45 -25.25 1.53
C SER A 125 -27.58 -24.87 2.48
N GLY A 126 -28.82 -25.08 2.07
CA GLY A 126 -30.00 -24.87 2.93
C GLY A 126 -30.67 -23.50 2.82
N ILE A 127 -30.39 -22.77 1.73
CA ILE A 127 -30.94 -21.44 1.52
C ILE A 127 -32.39 -21.56 0.98
N PRO A 128 -33.38 -20.91 1.60
CA PRO A 128 -34.76 -20.93 1.12
C PRO A 128 -34.86 -20.31 -0.28
N PRO A 129 -35.63 -20.91 -1.21
CA PRO A 129 -35.90 -20.29 -2.50
C PRO A 129 -36.50 -18.90 -2.31
N ALA A 130 -35.81 -17.88 -2.79
CA ALA A 130 -36.32 -16.51 -2.72
C ALA A 130 -36.00 -15.74 -4.01
N PRO A 131 -36.86 -14.76 -4.38
CA PRO A 131 -36.60 -13.90 -5.52
C PRO A 131 -35.27 -13.13 -5.37
N ARG A 132 -34.65 -12.81 -6.51
CA ARG A 132 -33.41 -12.02 -6.57
C ARG A 132 -33.50 -10.75 -5.70
N GLY A 133 -32.50 -10.56 -4.84
CA GLY A 133 -32.41 -9.41 -3.93
C GLY A 133 -33.05 -9.61 -2.56
N VAL A 134 -33.68 -10.77 -2.30
CA VAL A 134 -34.28 -11.10 -0.99
C VAL A 134 -33.31 -11.83 -0.05
N PRO A 135 -32.53 -12.86 -0.49
CA PRO A 135 -31.52 -13.47 0.37
C PRO A 135 -30.45 -12.47 0.80
N GLN A 136 -30.16 -12.41 2.10
CA GLN A 136 -29.10 -11.58 2.65
C GLN A 136 -27.92 -12.47 3.08
N ILE A 137 -27.08 -12.82 2.11
CA ILE A 137 -25.89 -13.61 2.36
C ILE A 137 -24.72 -12.67 2.65
N ASN A 138 -24.26 -12.70 3.89
CA ASN A 138 -23.05 -12.03 4.32
C ASN A 138 -21.87 -12.97 4.13
N VAL A 139 -21.01 -12.69 3.15
CA VAL A 139 -19.74 -13.39 3.01
C VAL A 139 -18.64 -12.52 3.60
N CYS A 140 -17.97 -13.01 4.64
CA CYS A 140 -16.85 -12.35 5.28
C CYS A 140 -15.55 -13.06 4.88
N PHE A 141 -14.66 -12.30 4.23
CA PHE A 141 -13.29 -12.69 3.99
C PHE A 141 -12.44 -11.96 5.02
N TYR A 142 -11.71 -12.70 5.85
CA TYR A 142 -10.74 -12.09 6.74
C TYR A 142 -9.44 -12.85 6.68
N ILE A 143 -8.35 -12.10 6.69
CA ILE A 143 -7.00 -12.62 6.79
C ILE A 143 -6.60 -12.48 8.25
N ASP A 144 -6.25 -13.58 8.90
CA ASP A 144 -5.76 -13.52 10.27
C ASP A 144 -4.30 -13.06 10.34
N ALA A 145 -3.77 -12.89 11.55
CA ALA A 145 -2.40 -12.43 11.78
C ALA A 145 -1.32 -13.36 11.16
N ASN A 146 -1.67 -14.61 10.84
CA ASN A 146 -0.78 -15.56 10.18
C ASN A 146 -0.90 -15.50 8.64
N GLY A 147 -1.65 -14.53 8.12
CA GLY A 147 -1.94 -14.40 6.71
C GLY A 147 -2.98 -15.41 6.21
N ILE A 148 -3.54 -16.30 7.04
CA ILE A 148 -4.45 -17.35 6.58
C ILE A 148 -5.80 -16.73 6.20
N LEU A 149 -6.26 -17.03 4.98
CA LEU A 149 -7.55 -16.57 4.50
C LEU A 149 -8.65 -17.43 5.12
N ASN A 150 -9.48 -16.81 5.93
CA ASN A 150 -10.69 -17.39 6.45
C ASN A 150 -11.87 -16.82 5.67
N VAL A 151 -12.70 -17.71 5.14
CA VAL A 151 -13.92 -17.32 4.44
C VAL A 151 -15.09 -17.90 5.19
N SER A 152 -15.97 -17.02 5.68
CA SER A 152 -17.25 -17.41 6.26
C SER A 152 -18.38 -16.85 5.44
N ALA A 153 -19.46 -17.61 5.35
CA ALA A 153 -20.71 -17.15 4.77
C ALA A 153 -21.85 -17.38 5.76
N GLU A 154 -22.67 -16.38 5.92
CA GLU A 154 -23.84 -16.37 6.80
C GLU A 154 -25.05 -15.89 6.02
N ASP A 155 -26.10 -16.71 5.97
CA ASP A 155 -27.42 -16.23 5.57
C ASP A 155 -28.09 -15.56 6.77
N LYS A 156 -28.30 -14.25 6.71
CA LYS A 156 -28.93 -13.47 7.79
C LYS A 156 -30.41 -13.80 7.99
N THR A 157 -31.07 -14.42 7.01
CA THR A 157 -32.50 -14.76 7.12
C THR A 157 -32.72 -16.05 7.89
N THR A 158 -31.85 -17.04 7.68
CA THR A 158 -31.89 -18.35 8.35
C THR A 158 -30.92 -18.48 9.53
N CYS A 159 -30.01 -17.51 9.70
CA CYS A 159 -28.87 -17.56 10.62
C CYS A 159 -27.92 -18.74 10.36
N GLN A 160 -28.02 -19.39 9.20
CA GLN A 160 -27.15 -20.51 8.84
C GLN A 160 -25.77 -19.99 8.45
N LYS A 161 -24.73 -20.63 9.00
CA LYS A 161 -23.33 -20.23 8.79
C LYS A 161 -22.53 -21.42 8.31
N ASN A 162 -21.67 -21.19 7.32
CA ASN A 162 -20.62 -22.13 6.97
C ASN A 162 -19.29 -21.38 6.87
N LYS A 163 -18.19 -22.05 7.20
CA LYS A 163 -16.85 -21.46 7.13
C LYS A 163 -15.86 -22.45 6.54
N ILE A 164 -14.93 -21.93 5.75
CA ILE A 164 -13.73 -22.62 5.32
C ILE A 164 -12.52 -21.83 5.80
N THR A 165 -11.55 -22.55 6.34
CA THR A 165 -10.21 -22.00 6.57
C THR A 165 -9.34 -22.47 5.43
N ILE A 166 -8.87 -21.52 4.61
CA ILE A 166 -8.04 -21.79 3.45
C ILE A 166 -6.58 -21.63 3.90
N THR A 167 -5.96 -22.75 4.24
CA THR A 167 -4.52 -22.84 4.44
C THR A 167 -3.86 -22.95 3.07
N ASN A 168 -3.41 -21.81 2.53
CA ASN A 168 -2.71 -21.79 1.26
C ASN A 168 -1.25 -22.21 1.47
N ASP A 169 -0.98 -23.51 1.41
CA ASP A 169 0.37 -24.08 1.56
C ASP A 169 1.23 -23.93 0.29
N LYS A 170 0.64 -23.55 -0.85
CA LYS A 170 1.35 -23.45 -2.13
C LYS A 170 1.59 -22.00 -2.51
N GLY A 171 2.78 -21.51 -2.20
CA GLY A 171 3.27 -20.19 -2.61
C GLY A 171 3.27 -19.13 -1.51
N ARG A 172 2.74 -19.45 -0.33
CA ARG A 172 3.00 -18.67 0.88
C ARG A 172 4.19 -19.24 1.60
N LEU A 173 4.96 -18.32 2.17
CA LEU A 173 6.04 -18.65 3.08
C LEU A 173 5.44 -19.45 4.23
N SER A 174 6.03 -20.60 4.53
CA SER A 174 5.69 -21.35 5.73
C SER A 174 5.88 -20.46 6.96
N LYS A 175 5.28 -20.84 8.09
CA LYS A 175 5.45 -20.08 9.34
C LYS A 175 6.95 -19.92 9.67
N GLU A 176 7.74 -20.95 9.39
CA GLU A 176 9.19 -20.96 9.56
C GLU A 176 9.90 -19.99 8.59
N GLU A 177 9.44 -19.89 7.34
CA GLU A 177 9.98 -18.93 6.37
C GLU A 177 9.61 -17.48 6.72
N ILE A 178 8.41 -17.24 7.25
CA ILE A 178 7.99 -15.93 7.78
C ILE A 178 8.86 -15.55 8.99
N GLU A 179 9.03 -16.47 9.95
CA GLU A 179 9.88 -16.24 11.13
C GLU A 179 11.33 -15.96 10.74
N LYS A 180 11.85 -16.67 9.74
CA LYS A 180 13.18 -16.41 9.19
C LYS A 180 13.27 -15.03 8.54
N MET A 181 12.27 -14.61 7.75
CA MET A 181 12.25 -13.26 7.21
C MET A 181 12.18 -12.18 8.28
N VAL A 182 11.40 -12.40 9.35
CA VAL A 182 11.33 -11.46 10.47
C VAL A 182 12.69 -11.35 11.19
N GLN A 183 13.38 -12.48 11.39
CA GLN A 183 14.74 -12.48 11.94
C GLN A 183 15.74 -11.77 11.01
N ASP A 184 15.66 -12.01 9.70
CA ASP A 184 16.51 -11.34 8.71
C ASP A 184 16.22 -9.83 8.67
N VAL A 185 14.96 -9.40 8.76
CA VAL A 185 14.58 -7.97 8.85
C VAL A 185 15.15 -7.32 10.11
N GLU A 186 15.05 -7.95 11.28
CA GLU A 186 15.63 -7.39 12.50
C GLU A 186 17.17 -7.37 12.44
N LYS A 187 17.80 -8.36 11.81
CA LYS A 187 19.25 -8.35 11.55
C LYS A 187 19.65 -7.20 10.63
N TYR A 188 18.97 -7.03 9.49
CA TYR A 188 19.26 -5.94 8.55
C TYR A 188 19.00 -4.57 9.18
N LYS A 189 17.93 -4.42 9.96
CA LYS A 189 17.67 -3.21 10.74
C LYS A 189 18.78 -2.91 11.75
N ALA A 190 19.37 -3.93 12.38
CA ALA A 190 20.52 -3.74 13.26
C ALA A 190 21.78 -3.33 12.49
N GLU A 191 22.06 -3.96 11.35
CA GLU A 191 23.17 -3.61 10.45
C GLU A 191 23.02 -2.17 9.91
N ASP A 192 21.82 -1.80 9.45
CA ASP A 192 21.49 -0.45 8.98
C ASP A 192 21.64 0.59 10.10
N ASN A 193 21.25 0.27 11.33
CA ASN A 193 21.44 1.15 12.48
C ASN A 193 22.93 1.34 12.82
N GLU A 194 23.74 0.30 12.75
CA GLU A 194 25.19 0.40 12.97
C GLU A 194 25.88 1.17 11.83
N LEU A 195 25.46 0.97 10.59
CA LEU A 195 25.91 1.78 9.44
C LEU A 195 25.52 3.23 9.62
N LYS A 196 24.29 3.52 10.04
CA LYS A 196 23.82 4.87 10.33
C LYS A 196 24.68 5.55 11.40
N LYS A 197 24.98 4.87 12.51
CA LYS A 197 25.89 5.40 13.56
C LYS A 197 27.29 5.70 13.01
N LYS A 198 27.85 4.80 12.20
CA LYS A 198 29.17 5.01 11.55
C LYS A 198 29.16 6.22 10.62
N VAL A 199 28.11 6.37 9.82
CA VAL A 199 27.92 7.52 8.92
C VAL A 199 27.76 8.82 9.70
N GLU A 200 26.97 8.81 10.79
CA GLU A 200 26.81 9.97 11.67
C GLU A 200 28.13 10.36 12.35
N ALA A 201 28.90 9.39 12.87
CA ALA A 201 30.21 9.65 13.46
C ALA A 201 31.21 10.21 12.43
N LYS A 202 31.23 9.64 11.21
CA LYS A 202 32.04 10.15 10.09
C LYS A 202 31.68 11.60 9.78
N LYS A 203 30.39 11.88 9.59
CA LYS A 203 29.88 13.22 9.28
C LYS A 203 30.19 14.22 10.39
N SER A 204 30.10 13.81 11.65
CA SER A 204 30.45 14.64 12.81
C SER A 204 31.93 15.01 12.81
N LEU A 205 32.82 14.04 12.58
CA LEU A 205 34.27 14.29 12.52
C LEU A 205 34.64 15.16 11.31
N GLU A 206 34.03 14.90 10.16
CA GLU A 206 34.21 15.69 8.94
C GLU A 206 33.82 17.14 9.15
N ASN A 207 32.61 17.39 9.68
CA ASN A 207 32.15 18.74 10.01
C ASN A 207 33.11 19.43 11.00
N TYR A 208 33.57 18.73 12.04
CA TYR A 208 34.51 19.30 13.01
C TYR A 208 35.85 19.66 12.37
N ALA A 209 36.41 18.78 11.54
CA ALA A 209 37.67 19.00 10.85
C ALA A 209 37.58 20.19 9.90
N TYR A 210 36.53 20.29 9.08
CA TYR A 210 36.31 21.44 8.19
C TYR A 210 36.07 22.74 8.97
N ASN A 211 35.30 22.71 10.05
CA ASN A 211 35.07 23.89 10.91
C ASN A 211 36.39 24.37 11.55
N MET A 212 37.20 23.45 12.05
CA MET A 212 38.51 23.78 12.61
C MET A 212 39.45 24.35 11.55
N ARG A 213 39.47 23.75 10.34
CA ARG A 213 40.25 24.25 9.20
C ARG A 213 39.88 25.69 8.84
N ASN A 214 38.59 26.02 8.85
CA ASN A 214 38.13 27.38 8.56
C ASN A 214 38.49 28.35 9.69
N THR A 215 38.36 27.90 10.94
CA THR A 215 38.68 28.71 12.14
C THR A 215 40.15 29.09 12.20
N ILE A 216 41.08 28.18 11.89
CA ILE A 216 42.52 28.45 11.89
C ILE A 216 43.00 29.25 10.68
N LYS A 217 42.20 29.28 9.60
CA LYS A 217 42.43 30.11 8.41
C LYS A 217 41.89 31.54 8.58
N ASP A 218 41.01 31.79 9.55
CA ASP A 218 40.54 33.14 9.87
C ASP A 218 41.68 33.96 10.50
N GLU A 219 42.01 35.10 9.88
CA GLU A 219 43.11 35.97 10.32
C GLU A 219 42.98 36.46 11.77
N LYS A 220 41.76 36.63 12.28
CA LYS A 220 41.50 37.10 13.66
C LYS A 220 41.87 36.06 14.72
N ILE A 221 41.78 34.78 14.38
CA ILE A 221 42.15 33.67 15.26
C ILE A 221 43.60 33.25 15.00
N ALA A 222 44.00 33.21 13.73
CA ALA A 222 45.36 32.86 13.32
C ALA A 222 46.43 33.78 13.94
N SER A 223 46.14 35.08 14.09
CA SER A 223 47.04 36.06 14.71
C SER A 223 47.19 35.90 16.23
N LYS A 224 46.30 35.14 16.88
CA LYS A 224 46.30 34.91 18.34
C LYS A 224 46.97 33.60 18.75
N LEU A 225 47.37 32.77 17.78
CA LEU A 225 47.97 31.46 18.03
C LEU A 225 49.49 31.50 17.79
N PRO A 226 50.30 30.88 18.66
CA PRO A 226 51.72 30.68 18.40
C PRO A 226 51.91 29.88 17.10
N ALA A 227 52.93 30.23 16.30
CA ALA A 227 53.19 29.57 15.01
C ALA A 227 53.37 28.05 15.13
N ALA A 228 53.96 27.58 16.24
CA ALA A 228 54.13 26.17 16.54
C ALA A 228 52.79 25.44 16.78
N ASP A 229 51.85 26.07 17.47
CA ASP A 229 50.55 25.47 17.78
C ASP A 229 49.61 25.53 16.58
N LYS A 230 49.66 26.62 15.81
CA LYS A 230 48.94 26.72 14.53
C LYS A 230 49.32 25.59 13.58
N LYS A 231 50.63 25.34 13.41
CA LYS A 231 51.11 24.27 12.53
C LYS A 231 50.67 22.89 13.01
N LYS A 232 50.71 22.62 14.31
CA LYS A 232 50.21 21.35 14.88
C LYS A 232 48.72 21.14 14.61
N ILE A 233 47.91 22.19 14.72
CA ILE A 233 46.46 22.10 14.45
C ILE A 233 46.21 21.88 12.95
N GLU A 234 46.92 22.61 12.08
CA GLU A 234 46.84 22.41 10.61
C GLU A 234 47.21 20.98 10.21
N ASP A 235 48.35 20.47 10.68
CA ASP A 235 48.82 19.11 10.38
C ASP A 235 47.80 18.04 10.86
N ALA A 236 47.21 18.23 12.05
CA ALA A 236 46.22 17.31 12.61
C ALA A 236 44.89 17.32 11.83
N VAL A 237 44.41 18.50 11.43
CA VAL A 237 43.17 18.66 10.65
C VAL A 237 43.34 18.11 9.24
N GLU A 238 44.46 18.41 8.56
CA GLU A 238 44.77 17.89 7.22
C GLU A 238 44.87 16.36 7.24
N SER A 239 45.51 15.79 8.27
CA SER A 239 45.60 14.33 8.46
C SER A 239 44.23 13.68 8.69
N ALA A 240 43.35 14.33 9.48
CA ALA A 240 42.00 13.83 9.71
C ALA A 240 41.13 13.87 8.45
N ILE A 241 41.25 14.91 7.63
CA ILE A 241 40.55 15.04 6.35
C ILE A 241 41.04 13.97 5.35
N GLN A 242 42.36 13.79 5.22
CA GLN A 242 42.93 12.75 4.36
C GLN A 242 42.48 11.35 4.79
N TRP A 243 42.41 11.09 6.09
CA TRP A 243 41.90 9.82 6.61
C TRP A 243 40.41 9.64 6.26
N LEU A 244 39.58 10.68 6.40
CA LEU A 244 38.15 10.64 6.07
C LEU A 244 37.89 10.43 4.57
N GLU A 245 38.71 11.02 3.70
CA GLU A 245 38.68 10.84 2.24
C GLU A 245 39.12 9.41 1.84
N GLY A 246 40.08 8.85 2.58
CA GLY A 246 40.52 7.45 2.41
C GLY A 246 39.51 6.39 2.87
N ILE A 247 38.50 6.77 3.68
CA ILE A 247 37.41 5.88 4.06
C ILE A 247 36.41 5.79 2.91
N ASN A 248 36.63 4.79 2.07
CA ASN A 248 35.73 4.43 0.99
C ASN A 248 34.44 3.78 1.57
N LEU A 249 33.31 4.48 1.45
CA LEU A 249 32.01 4.04 1.95
C LEU A 249 31.55 2.71 1.32
N GLN A 250 31.96 2.43 0.07
CA GLN A 250 31.66 1.14 -0.58
C GLN A 250 32.30 -0.07 0.13
N ARG A 251 33.40 0.13 0.87
CA ARG A 251 34.08 -0.94 1.61
C ARG A 251 33.47 -1.20 2.99
N LEU A 252 32.60 -0.30 3.46
CA LEU A 252 31.83 -0.46 4.69
C LEU A 252 30.47 -1.12 4.45
N MET A 253 30.06 -1.25 3.19
CA MET A 253 28.77 -1.81 2.76
C MET A 253 28.86 -3.28 2.29
N ASN A 254 30.06 -3.88 2.27
CA ASN A 254 30.31 -5.27 1.86
C ASN A 254 30.98 -6.07 2.98
#